data_AF-A0A937CHI6-F1
#
_entry.id   AF-A0A937CHI6-F1
#
_cell.length_a   1.000
_cell.length_b   1.000
_cell.length_c   1.000
_cell.angle_alpha   90.00
_cell.angle_beta   90.00
_cell.angle_gamma   90.00
#
_symmetry.space_group_name_H-M   'P 1'
#
loop_
_entity.id
_entity.type
_entity.pdbx_description
1 polymer ?
#
loop_
_entity_poly.entity_id
_entity_poly.type
_entity_poly.pdbx_seq_one_letter_code
_entity_poly.pdbx_strand_id
1 'polypeptide(L)'
;MKKPFDYLQGHTPEIQAIVWSVSSSFWFALMAVFIQHSSNLMNPMVMVFGRNVCSLLFLMPFIHGNFKKLIFTKRLHFHFARSSIGAVGMMLWFYSLTIMPVNNAIALSFTAPLFTTILAVIFLSEKVGYHRMIALVIGFLGALIILRPGTSAFHVQSLIVLVTTCFWALASVFMKMLSRTEKPITIVFYFTLIMIPVSFPFAYMHWETLTLTDMLVLLAIGVSSSLGQLSLTTAISKTDTSFVVQFDFFRLIFASIFAYIAFHQTLDQPVLIGAVIITVSTIYIARREAKLSHRKKAKIESIKTEILQ
;
A
#
# COMPACT_ATOMS: atom_id res chain seq x y z
N MET A 1 -1.87 31.12 -9.44
CA MET A 1 -1.28 29.82 -9.82
C MET A 1 -2.36 28.75 -9.72
N LYS A 2 -2.79 28.17 -10.84
CA LYS A 2 -3.62 26.95 -10.83
C LYS A 2 -2.87 25.88 -10.04
N LYS A 3 -3.55 25.19 -9.12
CA LYS A 3 -2.89 24.13 -8.35
C LYS A 3 -2.53 23.01 -9.33
N PRO A 4 -1.38 22.32 -9.14
CA PRO A 4 -1.16 21.08 -9.87
C PRO A 4 -2.38 20.18 -9.63
N PHE A 5 -2.89 19.55 -10.69
CA PHE A 5 -4.12 18.73 -10.72
C PHE A 5 -5.49 19.45 -10.82
N ASP A 6 -5.55 20.76 -11.09
CA ASP A 6 -6.84 21.44 -11.34
C ASP A 6 -7.61 20.85 -12.55
N TYR A 7 -6.93 20.25 -13.53
CA TYR A 7 -7.58 19.56 -14.66
C TYR A 7 -8.38 18.31 -14.26
N LEU A 8 -8.04 17.68 -13.12
CA LEU A 8 -8.78 16.52 -12.63
C LEU A 8 -10.10 16.91 -11.95
N GLN A 9 -10.27 18.17 -11.53
CA GLN A 9 -11.44 18.62 -10.76
C GLN A 9 -12.75 18.60 -11.56
N GLY A 10 -12.68 18.55 -12.90
CA GLY A 10 -13.85 18.42 -13.79
C GLY A 10 -14.26 16.97 -14.11
N HIS A 11 -13.48 15.97 -13.70
CA HIS A 11 -13.76 14.56 -13.98
C HIS A 11 -14.39 13.82 -12.80
N THR A 12 -15.05 12.70 -13.07
CA THR A 12 -15.75 11.92 -12.05
C THR A 12 -14.78 11.40 -10.97
N PRO A 13 -15.25 11.16 -9.73
CA PRO A 13 -14.42 10.66 -8.64
C PRO A 13 -13.66 9.37 -8.98
N GLU A 14 -14.22 8.54 -9.84
CA GLU A 14 -13.62 7.30 -10.34
C GLU A 14 -12.38 7.58 -11.18
N ILE A 15 -12.45 8.50 -12.15
CA ILE A 15 -11.29 8.85 -13.00
C ILE A 15 -10.16 9.43 -12.15
N GLN A 16 -10.50 10.32 -11.19
CA GLN A 16 -9.51 10.84 -10.25
C GLN A 16 -8.85 9.69 -9.48
N ALA A 17 -9.63 8.74 -8.97
CA ALA A 17 -9.10 7.60 -8.24
C ALA A 17 -8.20 6.72 -9.13
N ILE A 18 -8.51 6.51 -10.40
CA ILE A 18 -7.65 5.76 -11.34
C ILE A 18 -6.28 6.44 -11.45
N VAL A 19 -6.26 7.73 -11.77
CA VAL A 19 -5.02 8.49 -11.96
C VAL A 19 -4.17 8.46 -10.70
N TRP A 20 -4.77 8.69 -9.54
CA TRP A 20 -4.06 8.62 -8.26
C TRP A 20 -3.59 7.21 -7.90
N SER A 21 -4.35 6.17 -8.25
CA SER A 21 -3.94 4.77 -8.00
C SER A 21 -2.74 4.38 -8.85
N VAL A 22 -2.76 4.70 -10.15
CA VAL A 22 -1.63 4.45 -11.07
C VAL A 22 -0.41 5.26 -10.67
N SER A 23 -0.59 6.52 -10.27
CA SER A 23 0.48 7.34 -9.71
C SER A 23 1.09 6.70 -8.46
N SER A 24 0.27 6.20 -7.53
CA SER A 24 0.78 5.53 -6.34
C SER A 24 1.59 4.28 -6.68
N SER A 25 1.13 3.51 -7.66
CA SER A 25 1.81 2.31 -8.15
C SER A 25 3.19 2.62 -8.70
N PHE A 26 3.32 3.68 -9.50
CA PHE A 26 4.59 4.16 -10.04
C PHE A 26 5.57 4.54 -8.92
N TRP A 27 5.12 5.36 -7.98
CA TRP A 27 5.98 5.86 -6.90
C TRP A 27 6.42 4.77 -5.93
N PHE A 28 5.53 3.82 -5.60
CA PHE A 28 5.91 2.68 -4.76
C PHE A 28 6.83 1.69 -5.46
N ALA A 29 6.66 1.46 -6.77
CA ALA A 29 7.58 0.66 -7.55
C ALA A 29 8.98 1.28 -7.59
N LEU A 30 9.05 2.59 -7.82
CA LEU A 30 10.32 3.33 -7.82
C LEU A 30 11.00 3.29 -6.44
N MET A 31 10.23 3.49 -5.37
CA MET A 31 10.70 3.36 -3.99
C MET A 31 11.29 1.97 -3.73
N ALA A 32 10.62 0.90 -4.16
CA ALA A 32 11.08 -0.47 -3.94
C ALA A 32 12.45 -0.74 -4.58
N VAL A 33 12.69 -0.19 -5.77
CA VAL A 33 13.99 -0.30 -6.45
C VAL A 33 15.08 0.47 -5.71
N PHE A 34 14.81 1.69 -5.22
CA PHE A 34 15.79 2.40 -4.39
C PHE A 34 16.12 1.66 -3.08
N ILE A 35 15.13 1.04 -2.44
CA ILE A 35 15.36 0.22 -1.25
C ILE A 35 16.26 -0.98 -1.58
N GLN A 36 15.96 -1.72 -2.67
CA GLN A 36 16.77 -2.86 -3.05
C GLN A 36 18.20 -2.44 -3.45
N HIS A 37 18.36 -1.32 -4.15
CA HIS A 37 19.67 -0.78 -4.50
C HIS A 37 20.50 -0.47 -3.24
N SER A 38 19.84 0.01 -2.19
CA SER A 38 20.45 0.36 -0.91
C SER A 38 20.69 -0.83 0.02
N SER A 39 20.27 -2.04 -0.37
CA SER A 39 20.35 -3.24 0.49
C SER A 39 21.76 -3.58 0.96
N ASN A 40 22.78 -3.27 0.15
CA ASN A 40 24.19 -3.47 0.49
C ASN A 40 24.85 -2.23 1.10
N LEU A 41 24.16 -1.09 1.10
CA LEU A 41 24.69 0.19 1.58
C LEU A 41 24.27 0.45 3.02
N MET A 42 23.05 0.04 3.39
CA MET A 42 22.42 0.44 4.64
C MET A 42 21.59 -0.68 5.24
N ASN A 43 21.59 -0.75 6.57
CA ASN A 43 20.65 -1.61 7.27
C ASN A 43 19.19 -1.18 7.00
N PRO A 44 18.25 -2.13 6.75
CA PRO A 44 16.85 -1.80 6.47
C PRO A 44 16.16 -1.02 7.59
N MET A 45 16.56 -1.17 8.85
CA MET A 45 15.99 -0.41 9.96
C MET A 45 16.39 1.08 9.88
N VAL A 46 17.63 1.36 9.49
CA VAL A 46 18.11 2.72 9.22
C VAL A 46 17.40 3.31 8.01
N MET A 47 17.19 2.51 6.94
CA MET A 47 16.41 2.94 5.78
C MET A 47 14.98 3.33 6.13
N VAL A 48 14.30 2.55 6.99
CA VAL A 48 12.93 2.85 7.46
C VAL A 48 12.89 4.18 8.19
N PHE A 49 13.79 4.37 9.17
CA PHE A 49 13.86 5.63 9.93
C PHE A 49 14.20 6.82 9.03
N GLY A 50 15.25 6.72 8.22
CA GLY A 50 15.70 7.76 7.31
C GLY A 50 14.61 8.16 6.31
N ARG A 51 13.91 7.17 5.72
CA ARG A 51 12.74 7.40 4.87
C ARG A 51 11.68 8.23 5.58
N ASN A 52 11.34 7.90 6.84
CA ASN A 52 10.30 8.62 7.56
C ASN A 52 10.71 10.07 7.85
N VAL A 53 11.96 10.32 8.19
CA VAL A 53 12.50 11.67 8.37
C VAL A 53 12.45 12.46 7.05
N CYS A 54 12.98 11.89 5.96
CA CYS A 54 12.95 12.52 4.64
C CYS A 54 11.52 12.76 4.13
N SER A 55 10.60 11.82 4.38
CA SER A 55 9.18 11.99 4.06
C SER A 55 8.57 13.15 4.83
N LEU A 56 8.87 13.29 6.13
CA LEU A 56 8.33 14.39 6.93
C LEU A 56 8.86 15.74 6.43
N LEU A 57 10.17 15.83 6.16
CA LEU A 57 10.79 17.02 5.58
C LEU A 57 10.17 17.41 4.25
N PHE A 58 9.91 16.42 3.38
CA PHE A 58 9.23 16.65 2.11
C PHE A 58 7.80 17.18 2.28
N LEU A 59 7.08 16.76 3.32
CA LEU A 59 5.69 17.21 3.56
C LEU A 59 5.61 18.62 4.15
N MET A 60 6.65 19.11 4.82
CA MET A 60 6.62 20.39 5.54
C MET A 60 6.24 21.60 4.67
N PRO A 61 6.80 21.80 3.46
CA PRO A 61 6.44 22.94 2.59
C PRO A 61 4.95 22.96 2.23
N PHE A 62 4.32 21.80 2.10
CA PHE A 62 2.90 21.69 1.73
C PHE A 62 1.95 22.02 2.89
N ILE A 63 2.45 22.07 4.13
CA ILE A 63 1.62 22.24 5.33
C ILE A 63 1.89 23.57 6.05
N HIS A 64 3.07 24.17 5.88
CA HIS A 64 3.55 25.35 6.60
C HIS A 64 2.51 26.50 6.69
N GLY A 65 1.88 26.89 5.58
CA GLY A 65 0.93 28.02 5.55
C GLY A 65 -0.47 27.74 6.10
N ASN A 66 -0.82 26.49 6.42
CA ASN A 66 -2.16 26.11 6.90
C ASN A 66 -2.10 25.03 8.01
N PHE A 67 -1.01 25.00 8.79
CA PHE A 67 -0.67 23.92 9.70
C PHE A 67 -1.83 23.50 10.61
N LYS A 68 -2.41 24.44 11.37
CA LYS A 68 -3.54 24.16 12.27
C LYS A 68 -4.78 23.60 11.54
N LYS A 69 -5.08 24.08 10.32
CA LYS A 69 -6.25 23.67 9.54
C LYS A 69 -6.05 22.33 8.80
N LEU A 70 -4.80 21.95 8.56
CA LEU A 70 -4.43 20.72 7.85
C LEU A 70 -4.10 19.58 8.81
N ILE A 71 -3.58 19.85 10.01
CA ILE A 71 -3.09 18.79 10.91
C ILE A 71 -4.03 18.56 12.09
N PHE A 72 -4.93 19.47 12.45
CA PHE A 72 -5.83 19.22 13.58
C PHE A 72 -6.69 17.95 13.37
N THR A 73 -6.59 17.01 14.33
CA THR A 73 -7.39 15.79 14.36
C THR A 73 -7.94 15.53 15.76
N LYS A 74 -9.17 14.99 15.81
CA LYS A 74 -9.78 14.41 17.03
C LYS A 74 -9.63 12.88 17.09
N ARG A 75 -9.02 12.27 16.08
CA ARG A 75 -8.94 10.81 15.88
C ARG A 75 -7.51 10.28 16.03
N LEU A 76 -6.73 10.89 16.94
CA LEU A 76 -5.33 10.55 17.14
C LEU A 76 -5.10 9.06 17.45
N HIS A 77 -6.02 8.41 18.16
CA HIS A 77 -5.97 6.97 18.44
C HIS A 77 -5.99 6.11 17.16
N PHE A 78 -6.77 6.49 16.14
CA PHE A 78 -6.79 5.79 14.86
C PHE A 78 -5.49 6.00 14.06
N HIS A 79 -4.90 7.20 14.14
CA HIS A 79 -3.57 7.45 13.57
C HIS A 79 -2.51 6.61 14.25
N PHE A 80 -2.50 6.57 15.58
CA PHE A 80 -1.54 5.78 16.34
C PHE A 80 -1.66 4.29 16.00
N ALA A 81 -2.87 3.73 16.08
CA ALA A 81 -3.12 2.33 15.72
C ALA A 81 -2.65 2.01 14.29
N ARG A 82 -3.05 2.83 13.30
CA ARG A 82 -2.61 2.69 11.91
C ARG A 82 -1.09 2.70 11.80
N SER A 83 -0.44 3.69 12.39
CA SER A 83 0.99 3.93 12.24
C SER A 83 1.82 2.85 12.93
N SER A 84 1.43 2.38 14.11
CA SER A 84 2.12 1.31 14.81
C SER A 84 2.02 -0.02 14.06
N ILE A 85 0.82 -0.39 13.60
CA ILE A 85 0.61 -1.60 12.78
C ILE A 85 1.36 -1.48 11.45
N GLY A 86 1.26 -0.31 10.81
CA GLY A 86 1.96 -0.01 9.57
C GLY A 86 3.49 0.00 9.73
N ALA A 87 4.02 0.35 10.91
CA ALA A 87 5.46 0.34 11.18
C ALA A 87 6.03 -1.08 11.15
N VAL A 88 5.35 -2.04 11.78
CA VAL A 88 5.75 -3.45 11.72
C VAL A 88 5.73 -3.95 10.28
N GLY A 89 4.64 -3.70 9.55
CA GLY A 89 4.56 -4.07 8.13
C GLY A 89 5.64 -3.40 7.28
N MET A 90 5.95 -2.12 7.52
CA MET A 90 6.99 -1.40 6.77
C MET A 90 8.39 -1.94 7.07
N MET A 91 8.73 -2.26 8.32
CA MET A 91 10.02 -2.84 8.68
C MET A 91 10.23 -4.19 8.00
N LEU A 92 9.21 -5.06 8.06
CA LEU A 92 9.23 -6.36 7.39
C LEU A 92 9.30 -6.22 5.87
N TRP A 93 8.61 -5.23 5.28
CA TRP A 93 8.69 -4.94 3.85
C TRP A 93 10.10 -4.53 3.42
N PHE A 94 10.70 -3.56 4.12
CA PHE A 94 12.05 -3.09 3.80
C PHE A 94 13.05 -4.22 3.93
N TYR A 95 12.98 -5.00 5.00
CA TYR A 95 13.80 -6.20 5.16
C TYR A 95 13.57 -7.24 4.05
N SER A 96 12.32 -7.46 3.61
CA SER A 96 12.05 -8.39 2.52
C SER A 96 12.72 -7.96 1.21
N LEU A 97 12.76 -6.66 0.92
CA LEU A 97 13.40 -6.12 -0.29
C LEU A 97 14.93 -6.19 -0.26
N THR A 98 15.55 -6.39 0.91
CA THR A 98 17.02 -6.60 0.99
C THR A 98 17.42 -8.06 0.78
N ILE A 99 16.48 -9.00 0.84
CA ILE A 99 16.78 -10.45 0.80
C ILE A 99 16.12 -11.18 -0.38
N MET A 100 15.27 -10.52 -1.17
CA MET A 100 14.67 -11.11 -2.36
C MET A 100 14.47 -10.09 -3.48
N PRO A 101 14.33 -10.54 -4.75
CA PRO A 101 14.01 -9.67 -5.88
C PRO A 101 12.73 -8.85 -5.65
N VAL A 102 12.76 -7.57 -6.04
CA VAL A 102 11.63 -6.63 -5.94
C VAL A 102 10.37 -7.20 -6.58
N ASN A 103 10.52 -7.87 -7.73
CA ASN A 103 9.43 -8.49 -8.46
C ASN A 103 8.71 -9.57 -7.63
N ASN A 104 9.48 -10.41 -6.92
CA ASN A 104 8.94 -11.48 -6.09
C ASN A 104 8.20 -10.91 -4.88
N ALA A 105 8.80 -9.93 -4.21
CA ALA A 105 8.19 -9.25 -3.06
C ALA A 105 6.87 -8.56 -3.46
N ILE A 106 6.83 -7.85 -4.58
CA ILE A 106 5.62 -7.17 -5.05
C ILE A 106 4.55 -8.15 -5.51
N ALA A 107 4.92 -9.23 -6.20
CA ALA A 107 3.95 -10.22 -6.64
C ALA A 107 3.30 -10.93 -5.44
N LEU A 108 4.09 -11.30 -4.43
CA LEU A 108 3.57 -11.82 -3.16
C LEU A 108 2.75 -10.76 -2.41
N SER A 109 3.09 -9.47 -2.53
CA SER A 109 2.32 -8.40 -1.86
C SER A 109 0.85 -8.36 -2.29
N PHE A 110 0.53 -8.87 -3.47
CA PHE A 110 -0.84 -8.94 -3.98
C PHE A 110 -1.70 -10.00 -3.29
N THR A 111 -1.17 -10.77 -2.35
CA THR A 111 -1.99 -11.59 -1.45
C THR A 111 -2.71 -10.77 -0.37
N ALA A 112 -2.42 -9.47 -0.23
CA ALA A 112 -3.08 -8.59 0.75
C ALA A 112 -4.62 -8.68 0.77
N PRO A 113 -5.35 -8.76 -0.36
CA PRO A 113 -6.81 -8.93 -0.38
C PRO A 113 -7.28 -10.23 0.30
N LEU A 114 -6.45 -11.27 0.31
CA LEU A 114 -6.74 -12.52 1.03
C LEU A 114 -6.81 -12.25 2.54
N PHE A 115 -5.78 -11.60 3.07
CA PHE A 115 -5.70 -11.23 4.48
C PHE A 115 -6.77 -10.20 4.85
N THR A 116 -7.01 -9.18 4.02
CA THR A 116 -8.09 -8.20 4.24
C THR A 116 -9.44 -8.91 4.38
N THR A 117 -9.69 -9.92 3.57
CA THR A 117 -10.93 -10.69 3.66
C THR A 117 -11.05 -11.47 4.96
N ILE A 118 -9.99 -12.20 5.35
CA ILE A 118 -9.97 -12.95 6.60
C ILE A 118 -10.16 -12.00 7.80
N LEU A 119 -9.46 -10.88 7.81
CA LEU A 119 -9.59 -9.85 8.83
C LEU A 119 -11.01 -9.26 8.86
N ALA A 120 -11.66 -9.07 7.71
CA ALA A 120 -13.04 -8.60 7.66
C ALA A 120 -14.02 -9.59 8.31
N VAL A 121 -13.81 -10.90 8.15
CA VAL A 121 -14.62 -11.91 8.84
C VAL A 121 -14.43 -11.84 10.34
N ILE A 122 -13.18 -11.81 10.79
CA ILE A 122 -12.83 -11.87 12.21
C ILE A 122 -13.31 -10.61 12.94
N PHE A 123 -13.04 -9.43 12.38
CA PHE A 123 -13.30 -8.15 13.04
C PHE A 123 -14.68 -7.56 12.76
N LEU A 124 -15.27 -7.82 11.59
CA LEU A 124 -16.58 -7.28 11.21
C LEU A 124 -17.71 -8.33 11.24
N SER A 125 -17.41 -9.59 11.57
CA SER A 125 -18.39 -10.69 11.55
C SER A 125 -19.13 -10.82 10.21
N GLU A 126 -18.47 -10.44 9.11
CA GLU A 126 -19.04 -10.52 7.77
C GLU A 126 -19.10 -11.98 7.29
N LYS A 127 -20.25 -12.40 6.75
CA LYS A 127 -20.37 -13.71 6.10
C LYS A 127 -19.67 -13.67 4.74
N VAL A 128 -18.66 -14.52 4.56
CA VAL A 128 -17.98 -14.71 3.27
C VAL A 128 -18.88 -15.51 2.33
N GLY A 129 -19.27 -14.93 1.21
CA GLY A 129 -20.00 -15.66 0.18
C GLY A 129 -19.11 -16.67 -0.56
N TYR A 130 -19.70 -17.75 -1.07
CA TYR A 130 -19.01 -18.83 -1.78
C TYR A 130 -18.08 -18.35 -2.91
N HIS A 131 -18.53 -17.38 -3.72
CA HIS A 131 -17.70 -16.78 -4.78
C HIS A 131 -16.43 -16.10 -4.26
N ARG A 132 -16.51 -15.46 -3.09
CA ARG A 132 -15.36 -14.83 -2.45
C ARG A 132 -14.39 -15.91 -1.98
N MET A 133 -14.88 -16.97 -1.34
CA MET A 133 -14.05 -18.10 -0.91
C MET A 133 -13.30 -18.77 -2.08
N ILE A 134 -13.97 -19.03 -3.22
CA ILE A 134 -13.31 -19.57 -4.41
C ILE A 134 -12.21 -18.64 -4.90
N ALA A 135 -12.50 -17.34 -5.02
CA ALA A 135 -11.52 -16.39 -5.52
C ALA A 135 -10.31 -16.24 -4.56
N LEU A 136 -10.53 -16.37 -3.25
CA LEU A 136 -9.44 -16.43 -2.29
C LEU A 136 -8.55 -17.64 -2.49
N VAL A 137 -9.14 -18.83 -2.69
CA VAL A 137 -8.39 -20.06 -2.97
C VAL A 137 -7.59 -19.92 -4.26
N ILE A 138 -8.18 -19.37 -5.32
CA ILE A 138 -7.49 -19.12 -6.59
C ILE A 138 -6.30 -18.15 -6.39
N GLY A 139 -6.51 -17.05 -5.67
CA GLY A 139 -5.44 -16.10 -5.37
C GLY A 139 -4.33 -16.74 -4.53
N PHE A 140 -4.68 -17.60 -3.58
CA PHE A 140 -3.70 -18.35 -2.79
C PHE A 140 -2.90 -19.35 -3.65
N LEU A 141 -3.55 -20.04 -4.60
CA LEU A 141 -2.84 -20.89 -5.57
C LEU A 141 -1.85 -20.10 -6.42
N GLY A 142 -2.22 -18.88 -6.84
CA GLY A 142 -1.31 -17.95 -7.50
C GLY A 142 -0.08 -17.63 -6.65
N ALA A 143 -0.26 -17.41 -5.34
CA ALA A 143 0.85 -17.19 -4.41
C ALA A 143 1.75 -18.43 -4.26
N LEU A 144 1.18 -19.63 -4.23
CA LEU A 144 1.94 -20.87 -4.17
C LEU A 144 2.80 -21.09 -5.42
N ILE A 145 2.31 -20.69 -6.61
CA ILE A 145 3.10 -20.73 -7.85
C ILE A 145 4.32 -19.82 -7.76
N ILE A 146 4.20 -18.67 -7.08
CA ILE A 146 5.30 -17.73 -6.86
C ILE A 146 6.29 -18.29 -5.84
N LEU A 147 5.78 -18.84 -4.73
CA LEU A 147 6.59 -19.41 -3.65
C LEU A 147 7.32 -20.70 -4.06
N ARG A 148 6.73 -21.49 -4.96
CA ARG A 148 7.24 -22.80 -5.41
C ARG A 148 7.67 -23.72 -4.24
N PRO A 149 6.80 -23.93 -3.24
CA PRO A 149 7.15 -24.73 -2.07
C PRO A 149 7.59 -26.14 -2.47
N GLY A 150 8.62 -26.67 -1.79
CA GLY A 150 9.17 -28.00 -2.09
C GLY A 150 10.19 -28.04 -3.23
N THR A 151 10.53 -26.89 -3.84
CA THR A 151 11.64 -26.76 -4.80
C THR A 151 12.85 -26.10 -4.14
N SER A 152 14.04 -26.21 -4.77
CA SER A 152 15.24 -25.47 -4.34
C SER A 152 15.09 -23.95 -4.43
N ALA A 153 14.08 -23.46 -5.16
CA ALA A 153 13.74 -22.04 -5.27
C ALA A 153 12.84 -21.55 -4.12
N PHE A 154 12.34 -22.43 -3.25
CA PHE A 154 11.58 -22.02 -2.08
C PHE A 154 12.50 -21.46 -1.01
N HIS A 155 12.28 -20.19 -0.68
CA HIS A 155 12.99 -19.50 0.38
C HIS A 155 12.00 -19.17 1.51
N VAL A 156 12.31 -19.64 2.73
CA VAL A 156 11.50 -19.37 3.93
C VAL A 156 11.31 -17.87 4.15
N GLN A 157 12.29 -17.07 3.71
CA GLN A 157 12.27 -15.61 3.68
C GLN A 157 11.03 -15.04 2.96
N SER A 158 10.47 -15.72 1.97
CA SER A 158 9.27 -15.29 1.26
C SER A 158 8.02 -15.24 2.15
N LEU A 159 8.00 -15.99 3.27
CA LEU A 159 6.92 -15.91 4.26
C LEU A 159 6.85 -14.55 4.96
N ILE A 160 7.96 -13.82 5.03
CA ILE A 160 8.01 -12.47 5.61
C ILE A 160 7.11 -11.51 4.84
N VAL A 161 7.00 -11.69 3.53
CA VAL A 161 6.09 -10.87 2.70
C VAL A 161 4.64 -11.17 3.03
N LEU A 162 4.28 -12.43 3.29
CA LEU A 162 2.91 -12.77 3.70
C LEU A 162 2.55 -12.11 5.03
N VAL A 163 3.45 -12.16 6.03
CA VAL A 163 3.25 -11.47 7.31
C VAL A 163 3.14 -9.95 7.10
N THR A 164 4.05 -9.37 6.31
CA THR A 164 3.99 -7.96 5.88
C THR A 164 2.62 -7.59 5.31
N THR A 165 2.09 -8.39 4.37
CA THR A 165 0.81 -8.12 3.73
C THR A 165 -0.37 -8.17 4.68
N CYS A 166 -0.30 -8.98 5.75
CA CYS A 166 -1.31 -9.00 6.80
C CYS A 166 -1.32 -7.67 7.59
N PHE A 167 -0.14 -7.17 7.99
CA PHE A 167 -0.03 -5.87 8.66
C PHE A 167 -0.48 -4.71 7.74
N TRP A 168 -0.12 -4.75 6.46
CA TRP A 168 -0.57 -3.75 5.49
C TRP A 168 -2.07 -3.80 5.24
N ALA A 169 -2.67 -5.00 5.14
CA ALA A 169 -4.11 -5.16 5.04
C ALA A 169 -4.81 -4.49 6.21
N LEU A 170 -4.36 -4.76 7.45
CA LEU A 170 -4.92 -4.15 8.65
C LEU A 170 -4.71 -2.62 8.69
N ALA A 171 -3.52 -2.12 8.36
CA ALA A 171 -3.24 -0.69 8.28
C ALA A 171 -4.09 0.01 7.20
N SER A 172 -4.40 -0.68 6.10
CA SER A 172 -5.25 -0.14 5.02
C SER A 172 -6.71 0.06 5.45
N VAL A 173 -7.21 -0.78 6.37
CA VAL A 173 -8.55 -0.62 6.97
C VAL A 173 -8.60 0.69 7.76
N PHE A 174 -7.62 0.92 8.65
CA PHE A 174 -7.53 2.17 9.40
C PHE A 174 -7.36 3.39 8.49
N MET A 175 -6.57 3.26 7.42
CA MET A 175 -6.45 4.30 6.39
C MET A 175 -7.81 4.65 5.79
N LYS A 176 -8.61 3.65 5.40
CA LYS A 176 -9.95 3.88 4.85
C LYS A 176 -10.89 4.53 5.86
N MET A 177 -10.80 4.17 7.14
CA MET A 177 -11.62 4.79 8.19
C MET A 177 -11.25 6.27 8.38
N LEU A 178 -9.97 6.60 8.38
CA LEU A 178 -9.47 7.97 8.48
C LEU A 178 -9.82 8.81 7.23
N SER A 179 -9.71 8.23 6.03
CA SER A 179 -9.97 8.93 4.76
C SER A 179 -11.40 9.40 4.58
N ARG A 180 -12.35 8.89 5.38
CA ARG A 180 -13.75 9.35 5.40
C ARG A 180 -13.93 10.69 6.11
N THR A 181 -13.01 11.05 7.01
CA THR A 181 -13.14 12.22 7.87
C THR A 181 -11.99 13.21 7.77
N GLU A 182 -10.86 12.78 7.24
CA GLU A 182 -9.64 13.57 7.21
C GLU A 182 -9.09 13.76 5.81
N LYS A 183 -8.31 14.82 5.64
CA LYS A 183 -7.64 15.11 4.38
C LYS A 183 -6.48 14.13 4.19
N PRO A 184 -6.18 13.70 2.95
CA PRO A 184 -5.06 12.80 2.67
C PRO A 184 -3.73 13.28 3.27
N ILE A 185 -3.44 14.58 3.18
CA ILE A 185 -2.21 15.16 3.74
C ILE A 185 -2.11 15.03 5.27
N THR A 186 -3.22 15.18 6.00
CA THR A 186 -3.31 14.98 7.46
C THR A 186 -2.91 13.56 7.82
N ILE A 187 -3.48 12.62 7.06
CA ILE A 187 -3.31 11.19 7.26
C ILE A 187 -1.86 10.76 7.02
N VAL A 188 -1.25 11.22 5.93
CA VAL A 188 0.15 10.90 5.62
C VAL A 188 1.10 11.60 6.60
N PHE A 189 0.79 12.83 7.03
CA PHE A 189 1.57 13.55 8.04
C PHE A 189 1.66 12.76 9.36
N TYR A 190 0.51 12.37 9.94
CA TYR A 190 0.51 11.59 11.19
C TYR A 190 1.11 10.20 11.02
N PHE A 191 0.92 9.58 9.85
CA PHE A 191 1.57 8.30 9.53
C PHE A 191 3.08 8.41 9.68
N THR A 192 3.68 9.36 8.97
CA THR A 192 5.12 9.59 8.99
C THR A 192 5.61 10.07 10.36
N LEU A 193 4.91 11.02 10.99
CA LEU A 193 5.31 11.59 12.28
C LEU A 193 5.37 10.54 13.38
N ILE A 194 4.38 9.65 13.45
CA ILE A 194 4.32 8.59 14.47
C ILE A 194 5.33 7.48 14.15
N MET A 195 5.61 7.20 12.87
CA MET A 195 6.59 6.18 12.50
C MET A 195 8.03 6.53 12.88
N ILE A 196 8.40 7.82 12.96
CA ILE A 196 9.75 8.25 13.37
C ILE A 196 10.12 7.70 14.75
N PRO A 197 9.39 7.99 15.85
CA PRO A 197 9.75 7.46 17.16
C PRO A 197 9.58 5.94 17.26
N VAL A 198 8.66 5.33 16.50
CA VAL A 198 8.50 3.87 16.48
C VAL A 198 9.68 3.17 15.81
N SER A 199 10.24 3.76 14.76
CA SER A 199 11.39 3.18 14.03
C SER A 199 12.75 3.55 14.61
N PHE A 200 12.83 4.63 15.40
CA PHE A 200 14.08 5.13 15.95
C PHE A 200 14.86 4.10 16.78
N PRO A 201 14.28 3.34 17.74
CA PRO A 201 15.04 2.36 18.52
C PRO A 201 15.72 1.30 17.65
N PHE A 202 15.00 0.81 16.62
CA PHE A 202 15.52 -0.20 15.70
C PHE A 202 16.64 0.33 14.82
N ALA A 203 16.53 1.59 14.38
CA ALA A 203 17.58 2.27 13.63
C ALA A 203 18.80 2.56 14.51
N TYR A 204 18.60 2.98 15.76
CA TYR A 204 19.67 3.27 16.72
C TYR A 204 20.55 2.05 16.99
N MET A 205 19.94 0.86 17.13
CA MET A 205 20.68 -0.40 17.34
C MET A 205 21.57 -0.81 16.16
N HIS A 206 21.28 -0.31 14.95
CA HIS A 206 22.00 -0.64 13.72
C HIS A 206 22.57 0.62 13.07
N TRP A 207 22.79 1.67 13.85
CA TRP A 207 23.12 2.98 13.31
C TRP A 207 24.53 2.98 12.74
N GLU A 208 24.65 3.42 11.50
CA GLU A 208 25.91 3.58 10.78
C GLU A 208 26.02 5.02 10.29
N THR A 209 27.24 5.52 10.15
CA THR A 209 27.48 6.88 9.67
C THR A 209 27.07 6.99 8.20
N LEU A 210 26.04 7.79 7.94
CA LEU A 210 25.50 7.98 6.60
C LEU A 210 26.43 8.83 5.74
N THR A 211 26.81 8.29 4.59
CA THR A 211 27.51 9.04 3.54
C THR A 211 26.55 9.99 2.81
N LEU A 212 27.11 10.91 2.01
CA LEU A 212 26.28 11.78 1.16
C LEU A 212 25.41 10.98 0.19
N THR A 213 25.95 9.87 -0.34
CA THR A 213 25.23 8.97 -1.23
C THR A 213 24.03 8.35 -0.51
N ASP A 214 24.21 7.87 0.71
CA ASP A 214 23.12 7.30 1.52
C ASP A 214 22.02 8.32 1.77
N MET A 215 22.38 9.56 2.08
CA MET A 215 21.42 10.65 2.28
C MET A 215 20.62 10.97 1.00
N LEU A 216 21.27 11.00 -0.16
CA LEU A 216 20.59 11.23 -1.44
C LEU A 216 19.62 10.09 -1.78
N VAL A 217 20.01 8.85 -1.52
CA VAL A 217 19.13 7.70 -1.75
C VAL A 217 17.97 7.68 -0.75
N LEU A 218 18.22 7.97 0.53
CA LEU A 218 17.17 8.15 1.53
C LEU A 218 16.19 9.27 1.16
N LEU A 219 16.68 10.37 0.58
CA LEU A 219 15.82 11.44 0.08
C LEU A 219 14.95 10.93 -1.08
N ALA A 220 15.50 10.18 -2.02
CA ALA A 220 14.74 9.58 -3.11
C ALA A 220 13.67 8.58 -2.60
N ILE A 221 14.01 7.74 -1.62
CA ILE A 221 13.06 6.84 -0.95
C ILE A 221 11.98 7.66 -0.21
N GLY A 222 12.36 8.70 0.53
CA GLY A 222 11.45 9.56 1.28
C GLY A 222 10.44 10.27 0.37
N VAL A 223 10.92 10.90 -0.71
CA VAL A 223 10.09 11.63 -1.69
C VAL A 223 9.17 10.68 -2.44
N SER A 224 9.70 9.60 -3.02
CA SER A 224 8.88 8.61 -3.73
C SER A 224 7.82 8.01 -2.81
N SER A 225 8.17 7.69 -1.57
CA SER A 225 7.20 7.15 -0.62
C SER A 225 6.14 8.16 -0.18
N SER A 226 6.48 9.45 -0.03
CA SER A 226 5.53 10.50 0.31
C SER A 226 4.53 10.72 -0.82
N LEU A 227 5.03 10.79 -2.06
CA LEU A 227 4.19 10.91 -3.25
C LEU A 227 3.30 9.67 -3.41
N GLY A 228 3.85 8.47 -3.24
CA GLY A 228 3.09 7.22 -3.27
C GLY A 228 1.97 7.16 -2.23
N GLN A 229 2.29 7.50 -0.97
CA GLN A 229 1.30 7.51 0.12
C GLN A 229 0.23 8.59 -0.04
N LEU A 230 0.58 9.78 -0.51
CA LEU A 230 -0.38 10.84 -0.80
C LEU A 230 -1.31 10.45 -1.94
N SER A 231 -0.76 9.91 -3.03
CA SER A 231 -1.53 9.42 -4.16
C SER A 231 -2.49 8.30 -3.74
N LEU A 232 -2.00 7.28 -3.03
CA LEU A 232 -2.83 6.17 -2.55
C LEU A 232 -3.94 6.65 -1.61
N THR A 233 -3.60 7.48 -0.62
CA THR A 233 -4.58 7.99 0.35
C THR A 233 -5.63 8.86 -0.35
N THR A 234 -5.22 9.65 -1.35
CA THR A 234 -6.13 10.45 -2.15
C THR A 234 -7.07 9.57 -2.97
N ALA A 235 -6.57 8.54 -3.66
CA ALA A 235 -7.42 7.58 -4.38
C ALA A 235 -8.48 6.95 -3.47
N ILE A 236 -8.07 6.50 -2.27
CA ILE A 236 -8.95 5.86 -1.28
C ILE A 236 -9.97 6.82 -0.67
N SER A 237 -9.66 8.12 -0.60
CA SER A 237 -10.62 9.15 -0.18
C SER A 237 -11.71 9.43 -1.23
N LYS A 238 -11.43 9.15 -2.52
CA LYS A 238 -12.31 9.49 -3.64
C LYS A 238 -13.31 8.39 -3.97
N THR A 239 -12.95 7.13 -3.74
CA THR A 239 -13.79 5.98 -4.07
C THR A 239 -13.55 4.81 -3.11
N ASP A 240 -14.25 3.71 -3.30
CA ASP A 240 -14.11 2.50 -2.49
C ASP A 240 -12.73 1.86 -2.66
N THR A 241 -12.18 1.33 -1.57
CA THR A 241 -10.86 0.68 -1.57
C THR A 241 -10.81 -0.46 -2.58
N SER A 242 -11.91 -1.22 -2.71
CA SER A 242 -12.01 -2.31 -3.69
C SER A 242 -11.84 -1.83 -5.13
N PHE A 243 -12.23 -0.60 -5.47
CA PHE A 243 -11.99 -0.02 -6.80
C PHE A 243 -10.53 0.39 -6.98
N VAL A 244 -9.93 1.07 -5.98
CA VAL A 244 -8.52 1.50 -6.00
C VAL A 244 -7.57 0.32 -6.19
N VAL A 245 -7.81 -0.78 -5.46
CA VAL A 245 -6.98 -1.99 -5.53
C VAL A 245 -6.92 -2.60 -6.93
N GLN A 246 -7.96 -2.39 -7.77
CA GLN A 246 -7.97 -2.87 -9.15
C GLN A 246 -6.91 -2.23 -10.03
N PHE A 247 -6.28 -1.14 -9.59
CA PHE A 247 -5.23 -0.44 -10.34
C PHE A 247 -3.85 -0.60 -9.70
N ASP A 248 -3.77 -1.22 -8.52
CA ASP A 248 -2.50 -1.47 -7.82
C ASP A 248 -1.62 -2.51 -8.57
N PHE A 249 -2.19 -3.27 -9.51
CA PHE A 249 -1.44 -4.21 -10.35
C PHE A 249 -0.40 -3.51 -11.23
N PHE A 250 -0.62 -2.24 -11.60
CA PHE A 250 0.37 -1.44 -12.32
C PHE A 250 1.69 -1.36 -11.57
N ARG A 251 1.67 -1.52 -10.23
CA ARG A 251 2.88 -1.55 -9.40
C ARG A 251 3.84 -2.64 -9.84
N LEU A 252 3.33 -3.83 -10.20
CA LEU A 252 4.19 -4.92 -10.67
C LEU A 252 4.77 -4.63 -12.06
N ILE A 253 3.99 -4.00 -12.94
CA ILE A 253 4.46 -3.60 -14.28
C ILE A 253 5.61 -2.60 -14.15
N PHE A 254 5.40 -1.52 -13.39
CA PHE A 254 6.44 -0.52 -13.15
C PHE A 254 7.65 -1.10 -12.43
N ALA A 255 7.43 -1.95 -11.42
CA ALA A 255 8.53 -2.58 -10.70
C ALA A 255 9.35 -3.51 -11.60
N SER A 256 8.71 -4.26 -12.49
CA SER A 256 9.42 -5.13 -13.44
C SER A 256 10.28 -4.31 -14.39
N ILE A 257 9.76 -3.20 -14.91
CA ILE A 257 10.51 -2.27 -15.77
C ILE A 257 11.70 -1.69 -15.00
N PHE A 258 11.48 -1.15 -13.80
CA PHE A 258 12.54 -0.52 -13.01
C PHE A 258 13.58 -1.53 -12.53
N ALA A 259 13.18 -2.72 -12.11
CA ALA A 259 14.10 -3.78 -11.67
C ALA A 259 14.93 -4.32 -12.84
N TYR A 260 14.36 -4.40 -14.05
CA TYR A 260 15.12 -4.75 -15.24
C TYR A 260 16.16 -3.67 -15.59
N ILE A 261 15.76 -2.39 -15.54
CA ILE A 261 16.67 -1.26 -15.85
C ILE A 261 17.79 -1.17 -14.79
N ALA A 262 17.46 -1.31 -13.50
CA ALA A 262 18.41 -1.09 -12.41
C ALA A 262 19.30 -2.30 -12.11
N PHE A 263 18.77 -3.51 -12.26
CA PHE A 263 19.43 -4.74 -11.79
C PHE A 263 19.49 -5.84 -12.85
N HIS A 264 19.01 -5.60 -14.07
CA HIS A 264 18.83 -6.63 -15.10
C HIS A 264 18.02 -7.85 -14.63
N GLN A 265 17.15 -7.64 -13.62
CA GLN A 265 16.25 -8.66 -13.11
C GLN A 265 15.11 -8.86 -14.10
N THR A 266 15.01 -10.05 -14.68
CA THR A 266 13.87 -10.44 -15.52
C THR A 266 12.72 -10.96 -14.66
N LEU A 267 11.51 -10.92 -15.22
CA LEU A 267 10.33 -11.45 -14.56
C LEU A 267 10.20 -12.95 -14.91
N ASP A 268 10.48 -13.79 -13.94
CA ASP A 268 10.33 -15.24 -14.04
C ASP A 268 8.92 -15.66 -14.50
N GLN A 269 8.83 -16.67 -15.38
CA GLN A 269 7.53 -17.16 -15.87
C GLN A 269 6.55 -17.54 -14.74
N PRO A 270 6.94 -18.26 -13.68
CA PRO A 270 6.02 -18.54 -12.57
C PRO A 270 5.61 -17.30 -11.78
N VAL A 271 6.46 -16.28 -11.69
CA VAL A 271 6.11 -15.00 -11.04
C VAL A 271 5.04 -14.28 -11.86
N LEU A 272 5.19 -14.26 -13.19
CA LEU A 272 4.19 -13.71 -14.10
C LEU A 272 2.86 -14.47 -14.00
N ILE A 273 2.87 -15.80 -14.08
CA ILE A 273 1.67 -16.63 -14.00
C ILE A 273 0.95 -16.42 -12.66
N GLY A 274 1.69 -16.52 -11.55
CA GLY A 274 1.13 -16.33 -10.22
C GLY A 274 0.57 -14.93 -10.00
N ALA A 275 1.29 -13.89 -10.46
CA ALA A 275 0.81 -12.51 -10.38
C ALA A 275 -0.47 -12.27 -11.18
N VAL A 276 -0.58 -12.84 -12.39
CA VAL A 276 -1.80 -12.77 -13.20
C VAL A 276 -2.97 -13.43 -12.47
N ILE A 277 -2.76 -14.63 -11.92
CA ILE A 277 -3.79 -15.36 -11.16
C ILE A 277 -4.28 -14.54 -9.95
N ILE A 278 -3.34 -14.03 -9.13
CA ILE A 278 -3.67 -13.22 -7.95
C ILE A 278 -4.43 -11.95 -8.35
N THR A 279 -3.98 -11.29 -9.42
CA THR A 279 -4.58 -10.04 -9.91
C THR A 279 -6.00 -10.29 -10.39
N VAL A 280 -6.23 -11.32 -11.21
CA VAL A 280 -7.56 -11.68 -11.73
C VAL A 280 -8.51 -12.04 -10.59
N SER A 281 -8.06 -12.84 -9.61
CA SER A 281 -8.88 -13.19 -8.45
C SER A 281 -9.26 -11.97 -7.61
N THR A 282 -8.32 -11.05 -7.41
CA THR A 282 -8.52 -9.82 -6.64
C THR A 282 -9.53 -8.90 -7.34
N ILE A 283 -9.37 -8.69 -8.64
CA ILE A 283 -10.29 -7.88 -9.45
C ILE A 283 -11.70 -8.49 -9.44
N TYR A 284 -11.80 -9.82 -9.55
CA TYR A 284 -13.08 -10.52 -9.48
C TYR A 284 -13.81 -10.27 -8.15
N ILE A 285 -13.11 -10.42 -7.01
CA ILE A 285 -13.66 -10.13 -5.68
C ILE A 285 -14.16 -8.68 -5.62
N ALA A 286 -13.30 -7.74 -5.99
CA ALA A 286 -13.59 -6.31 -5.92
C ALA A 286 -14.82 -5.92 -6.76
N ARG A 287 -14.92 -6.40 -8.01
CA ARG A 287 -16.06 -6.13 -8.89
C ARG A 287 -17.36 -6.73 -8.35
N ARG A 288 -17.29 -7.93 -7.78
CA ARG A 288 -18.47 -8.60 -7.22
C ARG A 288 -18.99 -7.86 -5.98
N GLU A 289 -18.10 -7.44 -5.09
CA GLU A 289 -18.44 -6.65 -3.91
C GLU A 289 -19.10 -5.33 -4.28
N ALA A 290 -18.54 -4.60 -5.26
CA ALA A 290 -19.13 -3.36 -5.75
C ALA A 290 -20.56 -3.59 -6.27
N LYS A 291 -20.79 -4.63 -7.07
CA LYS A 291 -22.12 -4.98 -7.59
C LYS A 291 -23.13 -5.33 -6.49
N LEU A 292 -22.69 -6.05 -5.44
CA LEU A 292 -23.55 -6.39 -4.30
C LEU A 292 -23.88 -5.18 -3.44
N SER A 293 -22.91 -4.30 -3.20
CA SER A 293 -23.10 -3.02 -2.50
C SER A 293 -24.13 -2.13 -3.20
N HIS A 294 -24.01 -1.95 -4.52
CA HIS A 294 -24.97 -1.18 -5.33
C HIS A 294 -26.39 -1.75 -5.24
N ARG A 295 -26.55 -3.08 -5.37
CA ARG A 295 -27.86 -3.73 -5.25
C ARG A 295 -28.48 -3.52 -3.86
N LYS A 296 -27.68 -3.60 -2.80
CA LYS A 296 -28.15 -3.40 -1.42
C LYS A 296 -28.61 -1.95 -1.20
N LYS A 297 -27.87 -0.96 -1.72
CA LYS A 297 -28.27 0.45 -1.67
C LYS A 297 -29.58 0.71 -2.42
N ALA A 298 -29.68 0.25 -3.67
CA ALA A 298 -30.88 0.41 -4.48
C ALA A 298 -32.13 -0.20 -3.82
N LYS A 299 -32.00 -1.36 -3.18
CA LYS A 299 -33.09 -1.99 -2.42
C LYS A 299 -33.50 -1.20 -1.18
N ILE A 300 -32.54 -0.59 -0.47
CA ILE A 300 -32.86 0.26 0.70
C ILE A 300 -33.58 1.54 0.24
N GLU A 301 -33.14 2.14 -0.86
CA GLU A 301 -33.80 3.32 -1.44
C GLU A 301 -35.23 3.00 -1.89
N SER A 302 -35.46 1.88 -2.59
CA SER A 302 -36.81 1.49 -3.01
C SER A 302 -37.76 1.29 -1.81
N ILE A 303 -37.29 0.63 -0.74
CA ILE A 303 -38.08 0.43 0.49
C ILE A 303 -38.39 1.78 1.17
N LYS A 304 -37.43 2.72 1.20
CA LYS A 304 -37.69 4.05 1.76
C LYS A 304 -38.73 4.82 0.95
N THR A 305 -38.70 4.70 -0.37
CA THR A 305 -39.70 5.31 -1.26
C THR A 305 -41.08 4.72 -1.03
N GLU A 306 -41.20 3.41 -0.86
CA GLU A 306 -42.48 2.73 -0.54
C GLU A 306 -43.04 3.14 0.83
N ILE A 307 -42.20 3.35 1.85
CA ILE A 307 -42.67 3.76 3.19
C ILE A 307 -43.13 5.24 3.23
N LEU A 308 -42.64 6.07 2.31
CA LEU A 308 -42.97 7.51 2.23
C LEU A 308 -44.21 7.80 1.38
N GLN A 309 -44.81 6.79 0.75
CA GLN A 309 -46.06 6.87 -0.03
C GLN A 309 -47.22 6.32 0.80
#